data_AF-A0A0H5PXE7-F1
#
_entry.id   AF-A0A0H5PXE7-F1
#
_cell.length_a   1.000
_cell.length_b   1.000
_cell.length_c   1.000
_cell.angle_alpha   90.00
_cell.angle_beta   90.00
_cell.angle_gamma   90.00
#
_symmetry.space_group_name_H-M   'P 1'
#
loop_
_entity.id
_entity.type
_entity.pdbx_description
1 polymer ?
#
loop_
_entity_poly.entity_id
_entity_poly.type
_entity_poly.pdbx_seq_one_letter_code
_entity_poly.pdbx_strand_id
1 'polypeptide(L)'
;MLLYIGLGSNLGDRAANIRQAVRLIGERVGKLVKCSDIYESAPVEMKTDSLFLNAAAIFDTEIDAHEILAITQQIERDLGRDRKSDGRHYDRPIDIDLLQYGDHNFETAELTLPHPSVPNRRFVLEPLVEIAPDAHFAAPPYNTFAQMLNEFDTAELTIPTEPLATDWRAVNFLLKQLSQGKSISWPDYQKLFESPDTFLVFLSDYVEDVKRRVGMATLCVTHSPTGSKAWIEDVVIDQPFRGRGLSHRPDPILVMGLWLKYLAL
;
A
#
# COMPACT_ATOMS: atom_id res chain seq x y z
N MET A 1 10.33 14.47 23.79
CA MET A 1 10.58 14.18 22.36
C MET A 1 9.44 13.36 21.79
N LEU A 2 9.06 13.57 20.53
CA LEU A 2 7.92 12.88 19.92
C LEU A 2 8.28 11.46 19.45
N LEU A 3 7.55 10.48 19.96
CA LEU A 3 7.61 9.08 19.57
C LEU A 3 6.35 8.70 18.78
N TYR A 4 6.54 8.18 17.57
CA TYR A 4 5.48 7.68 16.70
C TYR A 4 5.41 6.17 16.80
N ILE A 5 4.23 5.64 17.12
CA ILE A 5 3.97 4.21 17.31
C ILE A 5 2.85 3.76 16.37
N GLY A 6 3.05 2.61 15.73
CA GLY A 6 2.01 1.86 15.04
C GLY A 6 1.48 0.75 15.93
N LEU A 7 0.18 0.55 15.94
CA LEU A 7 -0.49 -0.51 16.67
C LEU A 7 -1.30 -1.38 15.71
N GLY A 8 -1.20 -2.70 15.85
CA GLY A 8 -1.94 -3.66 15.03
C GLY A 8 -2.55 -4.77 15.89
N SER A 9 -3.78 -5.21 15.59
CA SER A 9 -4.43 -6.31 16.30
C SER A 9 -5.35 -7.10 15.39
N ASN A 10 -5.21 -8.44 15.37
CA ASN A 10 -6.09 -9.31 14.60
C ASN A 10 -6.66 -10.50 15.38
N LEU A 11 -6.43 -10.57 16.70
CA LEU A 11 -6.92 -11.66 17.56
C LEU A 11 -7.63 -11.11 18.81
N GLY A 12 -8.75 -11.73 19.18
CA GLY A 12 -9.53 -11.36 20.37
C GLY A 12 -10.34 -10.07 20.19
N ASP A 13 -10.53 -9.31 21.27
CA ASP A 13 -11.16 -7.97 21.19
C ASP A 13 -10.14 -6.95 20.67
N ARG A 14 -9.99 -6.92 19.35
CA ARG A 14 -8.95 -6.15 18.63
C ARG A 14 -8.93 -4.68 19.03
N ALA A 15 -10.12 -4.07 19.15
CA ALA A 15 -10.23 -2.65 19.49
C ALA A 15 -9.93 -2.39 20.97
N ALA A 16 -10.34 -3.29 21.89
CA ALA A 16 -9.96 -3.17 23.29
C ALA A 16 -8.46 -3.37 23.49
N ASN A 17 -7.82 -4.28 22.75
CA ASN A 17 -6.38 -4.50 22.80
C ASN A 17 -5.61 -3.23 22.41
N ILE A 18 -5.98 -2.58 21.31
CA ILE A 18 -5.37 -1.31 20.87
C ILE A 18 -5.55 -0.22 21.93
N ARG A 19 -6.78 -0.02 22.45
CA ARG A 19 -7.04 0.99 23.49
C ARG A 19 -6.23 0.73 24.76
N GLN A 20 -6.12 -0.52 25.16
CA GLN A 20 -5.36 -0.92 26.34
C GLN A 20 -3.85 -0.72 26.13
N ALA A 21 -3.33 -1.03 24.95
CA ALA A 21 -1.93 -0.79 24.60
C ALA A 21 -1.60 0.71 24.66
N VAL A 22 -2.42 1.56 24.04
CA VAL A 22 -2.26 3.03 24.11
C VAL A 22 -2.25 3.52 25.56
N ARG A 23 -3.16 3.01 26.41
CA ARG A 23 -3.18 3.35 27.84
C ARG A 23 -1.89 2.95 28.55
N LEU A 24 -1.43 1.71 28.36
CA LEU A 24 -0.23 1.19 29.02
C LEU A 24 1.04 1.91 28.54
N ILE A 25 1.14 2.27 27.26
CA ILE A 25 2.24 3.11 26.74
C ILE A 25 2.16 4.49 27.38
N GLY A 26 0.96 5.06 27.50
CA GLY A 26 0.71 6.32 28.22
C GLY A 26 1.20 6.33 29.67
N GLU A 27 1.08 5.18 30.34
CA GLU A 27 1.49 4.99 31.74
C GLU A 27 2.99 4.71 31.90
N ARG A 28 3.60 3.98 30.96
CA ARG A 28 4.96 3.42 31.10
C ARG A 28 6.03 4.12 30.27
N VAL A 29 5.66 4.77 29.18
CA VAL A 29 6.59 5.35 28.21
C VAL A 29 6.54 6.86 28.21
N GLY A 30 5.35 7.46 28.13
CA GLY A 30 5.24 8.92 28.02
C GLY A 30 3.82 9.41 27.80
N LYS A 31 3.64 10.72 27.80
CA LYS A 31 2.32 11.35 27.69
C LYS A 31 1.78 11.17 26.27
N LEU A 32 0.56 10.65 26.14
CA LEU A 32 -0.16 10.63 24.86
C LEU A 32 -0.40 12.06 24.35
N VAL A 33 0.04 12.33 23.12
CA VAL A 33 -0.14 13.62 22.43
C VAL A 33 -1.34 13.54 21.49
N LYS A 34 -1.38 12.51 20.64
CA LYS A 34 -2.48 12.21 19.71
C LYS A 34 -2.61 10.72 19.46
N CYS A 35 -3.80 10.27 19.10
CA CYS A 35 -4.09 8.91 18.63
C CYS A 35 -5.04 9.03 17.44
N SER A 36 -4.82 8.24 16.40
CA SER A 36 -5.70 8.15 15.24
C SER A 36 -7.00 7.41 15.59
N ASP A 37 -7.94 7.44 14.66
CA ASP A 37 -9.01 6.45 14.60
C ASP A 37 -8.43 5.04 14.35
N ILE A 38 -9.30 4.03 14.50
CA ILE A 38 -8.95 2.62 14.25
C ILE A 38 -9.40 2.24 12.83
N TYR A 39 -8.46 1.76 12.04
CA TYR A 39 -8.63 1.37 10.64
C TYR A 39 -8.64 -0.14 10.51
N GLU A 40 -9.55 -0.70 9.71
CA GLU A 40 -9.52 -2.13 9.37
C GLU A 40 -8.77 -2.34 8.05
N SER A 41 -7.84 -3.29 8.02
CA SER A 41 -7.09 -3.67 6.81
C SER A 41 -6.99 -5.19 6.67
N ALA A 42 -6.73 -5.63 5.44
CA ALA A 42 -6.33 -7.01 5.21
C ALA A 42 -4.93 -7.29 5.81
N PRO A 43 -4.61 -8.55 6.12
CA PRO A 43 -3.27 -8.93 6.54
C PRO A 43 -2.26 -8.73 5.40
N VAL A 44 -1.15 -8.06 5.72
CA VAL A 44 0.00 -7.88 4.83
C VAL A 44 1.10 -8.84 5.23
N GLU A 45 1.73 -9.51 4.26
CA GLU A 45 2.83 -10.46 4.50
C GLU A 45 2.48 -11.67 5.38
N MET A 46 1.18 -11.95 5.59
CA MET A 46 0.70 -13.06 6.41
C MET A 46 -0.42 -13.85 5.73
N LYS A 47 -0.38 -15.19 5.88
CA LYS A 47 -1.45 -16.10 5.42
C LYS A 47 -2.46 -16.31 6.55
N THR A 48 -3.40 -15.40 6.70
CA THR A 48 -4.56 -15.52 7.60
C THR A 48 -5.79 -14.94 6.92
N ASP A 49 -6.97 -15.41 7.32
CA ASP A 49 -8.24 -14.81 6.89
C ASP A 49 -8.71 -13.70 7.87
N SER A 50 -8.00 -13.55 9.00
CA SER A 50 -8.31 -12.56 10.03
C SER A 50 -7.85 -11.15 9.63
N LEU A 51 -8.80 -10.21 9.53
CA LEU A 51 -8.51 -8.79 9.30
C LEU A 51 -7.81 -8.15 10.51
N PHE A 52 -6.95 -7.16 10.24
CA PHE A 52 -6.29 -6.35 11.26
C PHE A 52 -7.10 -5.09 11.55
N LEU A 53 -7.13 -4.70 12.82
CA LEU A 53 -7.33 -3.31 13.20
C LEU A 53 -5.97 -2.65 13.40
N ASN A 54 -5.77 -1.47 12.83
CA ASN A 54 -4.54 -0.70 12.92
C ASN A 54 -4.83 0.72 13.43
N ALA A 55 -3.87 1.30 14.16
CA ALA A 55 -3.92 2.68 14.61
C ALA A 55 -2.49 3.24 14.71
N ALA A 56 -2.36 4.57 14.77
CA ALA A 56 -1.11 5.25 15.10
C ALA A 56 -1.31 6.15 16.32
N ALA A 57 -0.26 6.31 17.11
CA ALA A 57 -0.27 7.20 18.25
C ALA A 57 1.08 7.93 18.40
N ILE A 58 1.01 9.15 18.90
CA ILE A 58 2.16 10.00 19.18
C ILE A 58 2.25 10.20 20.69
N PHE A 59 3.42 9.95 21.24
CA PHE A 59 3.72 10.15 22.66
C PHE A 59 4.86 11.16 22.81
N ASP A 60 4.83 11.93 23.89
CA ASP A 60 5.95 12.76 24.31
C ASP A 60 6.68 12.05 25.45
N THR A 61 7.96 11.75 25.23
CA THR A 61 8.81 11.03 26.17
C THR A 61 10.26 11.49 26.08
N GLU A 62 11.00 11.29 27.16
CA GLU A 62 12.45 11.51 27.25
C GLU A 62 13.21 10.19 27.49
N ILE A 63 12.50 9.05 27.47
CA ILE A 63 13.08 7.72 27.66
C ILE A 63 13.92 7.34 26.43
N ASP A 64 14.98 6.57 26.64
CA ASP A 64 15.82 6.06 25.55
C ASP A 64 15.05 5.06 24.66
N ALA A 65 15.34 5.05 23.35
CA ALA A 65 14.61 4.22 22.38
C ALA A 65 14.74 2.71 22.66
N HIS A 66 15.87 2.24 23.18
CA HIS A 66 16.05 0.82 23.54
C HIS A 66 15.22 0.45 24.77
N GLU A 67 15.11 1.36 25.74
CA GLU A 67 14.26 1.14 26.91
C GLU A 67 12.77 1.15 26.52
N ILE A 68 12.38 2.07 25.62
CA ILE A 68 11.03 2.11 25.04
C ILE A 68 10.71 0.77 24.36
N LEU A 69 11.63 0.23 23.54
CA LEU A 69 11.46 -1.07 22.89
C LEU A 69 11.24 -2.21 23.91
N ALA A 70 12.02 -2.23 24.99
CA ALA A 70 11.85 -3.25 26.03
C ALA A 70 10.49 -3.14 26.73
N ILE A 71 10.04 -1.91 27.01
CA ILE A 71 8.74 -1.62 27.63
C ILE A 71 7.59 -2.04 26.69
N THR A 72 7.64 -1.69 25.41
CA THR A 72 6.56 -2.04 24.46
C THR A 72 6.47 -3.55 24.28
N GLN A 73 7.59 -4.27 24.15
CA GLN A 73 7.59 -5.73 24.11
C GLN A 73 7.01 -6.35 25.39
N GLN A 74 7.20 -5.72 26.56
CA GLN A 74 6.57 -6.17 27.80
C GLN A 74 5.06 -5.92 27.79
N ILE A 75 4.60 -4.79 27.26
CA ILE A 75 3.17 -4.51 27.09
C ILE A 75 2.52 -5.56 26.18
N GLU A 76 3.18 -5.95 25.08
CA GLU A 76 2.66 -7.01 24.21
C GLU A 76 2.50 -8.35 24.95
N ARG A 77 3.50 -8.73 25.77
CA ARG A 77 3.43 -9.93 26.62
C ARG A 77 2.29 -9.84 27.64
N ASP A 78 2.15 -8.70 28.30
CA ASP A 78 1.07 -8.46 29.28
C ASP A 78 -0.33 -8.56 28.64
N LEU A 79 -0.44 -8.31 27.33
CA LEU A 79 -1.67 -8.41 26.54
C LEU A 79 -1.83 -9.75 25.81
N GLY A 80 -0.99 -10.75 26.11
CA GLY A 80 -1.15 -12.13 25.65
C GLY A 80 -0.34 -12.51 24.41
N ARG A 81 0.68 -11.73 24.03
CA ARG A 81 1.65 -12.12 23.00
C ARG A 81 2.74 -13.02 23.59
N ASP A 82 2.40 -14.30 23.80
CA ASP A 82 3.25 -15.26 24.53
C ASP A 82 4.38 -15.90 23.69
N ARG A 83 4.41 -15.70 22.37
CA ARG A 83 5.39 -16.32 21.46
C ARG A 83 6.36 -15.29 20.89
N LYS A 84 7.67 -15.58 20.96
CA LYS A 84 8.68 -14.87 20.17
C LYS A 84 8.44 -15.15 18.68
N SER A 85 8.58 -14.12 17.86
CA SER A 85 8.64 -14.25 16.40
C SER A 85 9.73 -15.26 16.02
N ASP A 86 9.36 -16.39 15.41
CA ASP A 86 10.27 -17.36 14.81
C ASP A 86 10.57 -17.02 13.34
N GLY A 87 10.33 -15.76 12.95
CA GLY A 87 10.37 -15.30 11.56
C GLY A 87 9.05 -15.48 10.80
N ARG A 88 8.00 -16.04 11.41
CA ARG A 88 6.65 -16.12 10.81
C ARG A 88 5.72 -15.08 11.42
N HIS A 89 4.92 -14.44 10.57
CA HIS A 89 3.81 -13.60 10.99
C HIS A 89 2.65 -14.52 11.42
N TYR A 90 2.20 -14.39 12.67
CA TYR A 90 1.06 -15.09 13.26
C TYR A 90 0.02 -14.11 13.76
N ASP A 91 -1.23 -14.56 13.85
CA ASP A 91 -2.29 -13.84 14.54
C ASP A 91 -1.86 -13.50 15.97
N ARG A 92 -2.10 -12.27 16.40
CA ARG A 92 -1.65 -11.73 17.68
C ARG A 92 -2.67 -10.79 18.31
N PRO A 93 -2.79 -10.78 19.65
CA PRO A 93 -3.67 -9.84 20.35
C PRO A 93 -3.26 -8.39 20.12
N ILE A 94 -1.96 -8.11 20.05
CA ILE A 94 -1.43 -6.76 19.77
C ILE A 94 -0.02 -6.86 19.16
N ASP A 95 0.28 -5.93 18.26
CA ASP A 95 1.58 -5.60 17.68
C ASP A 95 1.85 -4.12 18.00
N ILE A 96 3.02 -3.81 18.54
CA ILE A 96 3.44 -2.43 18.87
C ILE A 96 4.77 -2.16 18.16
N ASP A 97 4.70 -1.43 17.06
CA ASP A 97 5.87 -1.04 16.27
C ASP A 97 6.30 0.39 16.62
N LEU A 98 7.58 0.55 16.98
CA LEU A 98 8.19 1.88 17.03
C LEU A 98 8.46 2.34 15.60
N LEU A 99 7.85 3.44 15.18
CA LEU A 99 7.93 3.93 13.80
C LEU A 99 9.00 4.99 13.63
N GLN A 100 9.07 5.96 14.55
CA GLN A 100 10.03 7.06 14.52
C GLN A 100 10.15 7.68 15.90
N TYR A 101 11.34 8.17 16.27
CA TYR A 101 11.56 8.89 17.52
C TYR A 101 12.34 10.18 17.28
N GLY A 102 11.64 11.31 17.30
CA GLY A 102 12.18 12.58 16.83
C GLY A 102 12.73 12.47 15.41
N ASP A 103 13.92 13.02 15.22
CA ASP A 103 14.70 12.93 13.98
C ASP A 103 15.88 11.96 14.13
N HIS A 104 15.82 11.06 15.12
CA HIS A 104 16.92 10.15 15.43
C HIS A 104 16.91 8.92 14.54
N ASN A 105 18.10 8.58 14.06
CA ASN A 105 18.37 7.33 13.36
C ASN A 105 19.07 6.35 14.31
N PHE A 106 18.51 5.15 14.42
CA PHE A 106 19.08 4.05 15.17
C PHE A 106 19.30 2.90 14.19
N GLU A 107 20.52 2.38 14.11
CA GLU A 107 20.88 1.23 13.28
C GLU A 107 21.63 0.22 14.15
N THR A 108 20.88 -0.57 14.90
CA THR A 108 21.41 -1.62 15.75
C THR A 108 20.80 -2.97 15.39
N ALA A 109 21.39 -4.06 15.88
CA ALA A 109 20.86 -5.40 15.65
C ALA A 109 19.44 -5.60 16.25
N GLU A 110 19.08 -4.79 17.26
CA GLU A 110 17.84 -4.94 18.02
C GLU A 110 16.78 -3.89 17.64
N LEU A 111 17.21 -2.71 17.18
CA LEU A 111 16.35 -1.58 16.87
C LEU A 111 16.84 -0.84 15.63
N THR A 112 15.94 -0.69 14.66
CA THR A 112 16.11 0.18 13.49
C THR A 112 15.03 1.26 13.50
N LEU A 113 15.43 2.52 13.59
CA LEU A 113 14.54 3.68 13.52
C LEU A 113 15.12 4.74 12.58
N PRO A 114 14.27 5.49 11.85
CA PRO A 114 12.84 5.24 11.71
C PRO A 114 12.58 3.90 11.00
N HIS A 115 11.43 3.30 11.25
CA HIS A 115 11.15 1.92 10.83
C HIS A 115 11.14 1.82 9.30
N PRO A 116 11.97 0.94 8.69
CA PRO A 116 12.25 0.97 7.26
C PRO A 116 11.05 0.61 6.38
N SER A 117 10.06 -0.12 6.93
CA SER A 117 8.85 -0.49 6.20
C SER A 117 7.74 0.57 6.19
N VAL A 118 7.89 1.69 6.93
CA VAL A 118 6.85 2.76 6.96
C VAL A 118 6.49 3.27 5.56
N PRO A 119 7.44 3.58 4.65
CA PRO A 119 7.12 4.03 3.29
C PRO A 119 6.34 3.01 2.47
N ASN A 120 6.35 1.73 2.85
CA ASN A 120 5.78 0.64 2.08
C ASN A 120 4.45 0.10 2.64
N ARG A 121 3.90 0.73 3.70
CA ARG A 121 2.72 0.21 4.40
C ARG A 121 1.63 1.28 4.50
N ARG A 122 0.60 1.18 3.65
CA ARG A 122 -0.54 2.11 3.66
C ARG A 122 -1.29 2.07 4.98
N PHE A 123 -1.51 0.87 5.54
CA PHE A 123 -2.16 0.71 6.86
C PHE A 123 -1.38 1.35 8.03
N VAL A 124 -0.11 1.74 7.84
CA VAL A 124 0.67 2.54 8.79
C VAL A 124 0.52 4.04 8.47
N LEU A 125 0.61 4.39 7.19
CA LEU A 125 0.58 5.77 6.72
C LEU A 125 -0.79 6.44 6.84
N GLU A 126 -1.90 5.73 6.57
CA GLU A 126 -3.25 6.28 6.71
C GLU A 126 -3.52 6.79 8.13
N PRO A 127 -3.32 5.99 9.20
CA PRO A 127 -3.41 6.48 10.58
C PRO A 127 -2.42 7.62 10.92
N LEU A 128 -1.18 7.57 10.41
CA LEU A 128 -0.18 8.61 10.68
C LEU A 128 -0.56 9.96 10.06
N VAL A 129 -1.08 9.95 8.83
CA VAL A 129 -1.52 11.15 8.10
C VAL A 129 -2.70 11.82 8.80
N GLU A 130 -3.58 11.05 9.45
CA GLU A 130 -4.68 11.62 10.24
C GLU A 130 -4.15 12.52 11.38
N ILE A 131 -3.09 12.09 12.07
CA ILE A 131 -2.62 12.76 13.30
C ILE A 131 -1.43 13.71 13.07
N ALA A 132 -0.64 13.49 12.02
CA ALA A 132 0.58 14.24 11.73
C ALA A 132 0.90 14.29 10.22
N PRO A 133 0.03 14.86 9.37
CA PRO A 133 0.20 14.83 7.91
C PRO A 133 1.50 15.51 7.44
N ASP A 134 1.90 16.60 8.11
CA ASP A 134 3.06 17.42 7.76
C ASP A 134 4.36 17.00 8.47
N ALA A 135 4.30 15.97 9.33
CA ALA A 135 5.50 15.44 9.97
C ALA A 135 6.40 14.74 8.93
N HIS A 136 7.69 15.02 9.01
CA HIS A 136 8.67 14.44 8.09
C HIS A 136 9.12 13.07 8.60
N PHE A 137 9.22 12.11 7.69
CA PHE A 137 9.88 10.85 7.98
C PHE A 137 11.39 11.09 8.16
N ALA A 138 11.96 10.60 9.25
CA ALA A 138 13.34 10.91 9.65
C ALA A 138 14.42 10.23 8.77
N ALA A 139 14.03 9.53 7.70
CA ALA A 139 14.93 8.94 6.73
C ALA A 139 14.72 9.51 5.32
N PRO A 140 15.77 9.53 4.46
CA PRO A 140 15.66 9.99 3.08
C PRO A 140 14.53 9.30 2.31
N PRO A 141 13.80 10.01 1.43
CA PRO A 141 14.03 11.39 0.99
C PRO A 141 13.48 12.48 1.93
N TYR A 142 13.09 12.13 3.16
CA TYR A 142 12.49 13.04 4.15
C TYR A 142 11.13 13.60 3.71
N ASN A 143 10.34 12.79 3.01
CA ASN A 143 8.98 13.14 2.67
C ASN A 143 8.12 13.29 3.93
N THR A 144 7.10 14.17 3.86
CA THR A 144 6.03 14.18 4.85
C THR A 144 5.19 12.91 4.75
N PHE A 145 4.55 12.49 5.85
CA PHE A 145 3.66 11.33 5.81
C PHE A 145 2.55 11.50 4.76
N ALA A 146 2.02 12.71 4.57
CA ALA A 146 1.03 12.97 3.52
C ALA A 146 1.59 12.76 2.11
N GLN A 147 2.81 13.20 1.84
CA GLN A 147 3.47 12.94 0.55
C GLN A 147 3.69 11.45 0.33
N MET A 148 4.14 10.72 1.36
CA MET A 148 4.34 9.27 1.30
C MET A 148 3.03 8.52 1.03
N LEU A 149 1.92 8.91 1.67
CA LEU A 149 0.62 8.31 1.41
C LEU A 149 0.14 8.59 -0.03
N ASN A 150 0.36 9.81 -0.53
CA ASN A 150 0.00 10.15 -1.91
C ASN A 150 0.76 9.32 -2.96
N GLU A 151 1.95 8.78 -2.64
CA GLU A 151 2.66 7.86 -3.53
C GLU A 151 1.87 6.55 -3.74
N PHE A 152 1.07 6.10 -2.75
CA PHE A 152 0.17 4.95 -2.92
C PHE A 152 -1.02 5.25 -3.83
N ASP A 153 -1.43 6.50 -3.95
CA ASP A 153 -2.53 6.92 -4.82
C ASP A 153 -2.06 7.15 -6.27
N THR A 154 -0.80 6.84 -6.59
CA THR A 154 -0.29 6.81 -7.97
C THR A 154 -0.51 5.43 -8.57
N ALA A 155 -1.67 5.23 -9.21
CA ALA A 155 -1.83 4.04 -10.01
C ALA A 155 -0.73 3.97 -11.10
N GLU A 156 -0.13 2.82 -11.25
CA GLU A 156 1.01 2.60 -12.15
C GLU A 156 0.51 2.07 -13.50
N LEU A 157 0.95 2.71 -14.58
CA LEU A 157 0.78 2.18 -15.94
C LEU A 157 2.00 1.35 -16.34
N THR A 158 1.80 0.10 -16.71
CA THR A 158 2.89 -0.80 -17.15
C THR A 158 2.54 -1.50 -18.45
N ILE A 159 3.48 -1.51 -19.42
CA ILE A 159 3.42 -2.34 -20.63
C ILE A 159 4.23 -3.62 -20.35
N PRO A 160 3.59 -4.79 -20.18
CA PRO A 160 4.30 -6.04 -19.98
C PRO A 160 5.09 -6.41 -21.24
N THR A 161 6.32 -6.91 -21.07
CA THR A 161 7.16 -7.38 -22.18
C THR A 161 6.99 -8.87 -22.47
N GLU A 162 6.40 -9.62 -21.53
CA GLU A 162 6.24 -11.08 -21.61
C GLU A 162 4.86 -11.49 -21.07
N PRO A 163 4.25 -12.57 -21.61
CA PRO A 163 2.96 -13.05 -21.14
C PRO A 163 3.07 -13.74 -19.78
N LEU A 164 2.41 -13.18 -18.75
CA LEU A 164 2.29 -13.79 -17.43
C LEU A 164 0.90 -14.41 -17.19
N ALA A 165 0.87 -15.58 -16.55
CA ALA A 165 -0.39 -16.24 -16.18
C ALA A 165 -1.24 -15.43 -15.19
N THR A 166 -0.62 -14.63 -14.33
CA THR A 166 -1.29 -13.70 -13.41
C THR A 166 -2.00 -12.59 -14.19
N ASP A 167 -1.32 -11.99 -15.16
CA ASP A 167 -1.86 -10.94 -16.00
C ASP A 167 -2.98 -11.47 -16.92
N TRP A 168 -2.83 -12.67 -17.48
CA TRP A 168 -3.91 -13.32 -18.25
C TRP A 168 -5.20 -13.54 -17.45
N ARG A 169 -5.09 -13.92 -16.17
CA ARG A 169 -6.25 -14.05 -15.28
C ARG A 169 -6.90 -12.69 -15.04
N ALA A 170 -6.10 -11.64 -14.83
CA ALA A 170 -6.59 -10.29 -14.67
C ALA A 170 -7.29 -9.76 -15.92
N VAL A 171 -6.71 -9.99 -17.11
CA VAL A 171 -7.35 -9.67 -18.40
C VAL A 171 -8.71 -10.33 -18.52
N ASN A 172 -8.82 -11.63 -18.22
CA ASN A 172 -10.10 -12.33 -18.29
C ASN A 172 -11.12 -11.88 -17.23
N PHE A 173 -10.66 -11.37 -16.09
CA PHE A 173 -11.52 -10.74 -15.10
C PHE A 173 -12.07 -9.40 -15.62
N LEU A 174 -11.18 -8.57 -16.19
CA LEU A 174 -11.51 -7.24 -16.73
C LEU A 174 -12.36 -7.30 -18.01
N LEU A 175 -12.07 -8.23 -18.93
CA LEU A 175 -12.81 -8.42 -20.19
C LEU A 175 -14.30 -8.66 -19.97
N LYS A 176 -14.65 -9.40 -18.91
CA LYS A 176 -16.06 -9.66 -18.54
C LYS A 176 -16.81 -8.39 -18.17
N GLN A 177 -16.11 -7.37 -17.68
CA GLN A 177 -16.67 -6.07 -17.34
C GLN A 177 -16.73 -5.12 -18.55
N LEU A 178 -15.89 -5.35 -19.56
CA LEU A 178 -15.91 -4.62 -20.83
C LEU A 178 -17.06 -5.10 -21.74
N SER A 179 -17.23 -6.42 -21.85
CA SER A 179 -18.28 -7.03 -22.67
C SER A 179 -18.73 -8.36 -22.08
N GLN A 180 -20.04 -8.55 -21.93
CA GLN A 180 -20.61 -9.78 -21.38
C GLN A 180 -20.19 -11.00 -22.23
N GLY A 181 -19.71 -12.05 -21.55
CA GLY A 181 -19.31 -13.31 -22.19
C GLY A 181 -17.97 -13.28 -22.94
N LYS A 182 -17.24 -12.16 -22.99
CA LYS A 182 -15.89 -12.14 -23.55
C LYS A 182 -14.88 -12.78 -22.60
N SER A 183 -13.99 -13.58 -23.18
CA SER A 183 -12.80 -14.15 -22.56
C SER A 183 -11.74 -14.38 -23.63
N ILE A 184 -10.47 -14.40 -23.23
CA ILE A 184 -9.34 -14.73 -24.12
C ILE A 184 -8.66 -16.01 -23.66
N SER A 185 -8.39 -16.92 -24.60
CA SER A 185 -7.65 -18.15 -24.33
C SER A 185 -6.19 -17.83 -23.99
N TRP A 186 -5.48 -18.72 -23.30
CA TRP A 186 -4.04 -18.53 -23.05
C TRP A 186 -3.23 -18.41 -24.36
N PRO A 187 -3.42 -19.29 -25.38
CA PRO A 187 -2.74 -19.13 -26.67
C PRO A 187 -3.02 -17.81 -27.36
N ASP A 188 -4.27 -17.32 -27.37
CA ASP A 188 -4.60 -16.05 -28.01
C ASP A 188 -4.06 -14.85 -27.23
N TYR A 189 -3.98 -14.95 -25.91
CA TYR A 189 -3.31 -13.95 -25.08
C TYR A 189 -1.81 -13.87 -25.40
N GLN A 190 -1.13 -15.01 -25.57
CA GLN A 190 0.29 -15.03 -25.95
C GLN A 190 0.54 -14.36 -27.30
N LYS A 191 -0.36 -14.57 -28.29
CA LYS A 191 -0.26 -13.92 -29.61
C LYS A 191 -0.25 -12.38 -29.54
N LEU A 192 -0.84 -11.78 -28.51
CA LEU A 192 -0.81 -10.32 -28.35
C LEU A 192 0.63 -9.79 -28.19
N PHE A 193 1.53 -10.59 -27.61
CA PHE A 193 2.94 -10.24 -27.40
C PHE A 193 3.80 -10.50 -28.65
N GLU A 194 3.27 -11.20 -29.65
CA GLU A 194 3.94 -11.44 -30.93
C GLU A 194 3.73 -10.28 -31.91
N SER A 195 2.75 -9.40 -31.65
CA SER A 195 2.45 -8.26 -32.51
C SER A 195 3.40 -7.09 -32.22
N PRO A 196 4.17 -6.60 -33.20
CA PRO A 196 5.08 -5.47 -33.00
C PRO A 196 4.35 -4.12 -32.81
N ASP A 197 3.08 -4.07 -33.17
CA ASP A 197 2.28 -2.85 -33.26
C ASP A 197 1.10 -2.82 -32.29
N THR A 198 0.94 -3.86 -31.46
CA THR A 198 -0.13 -3.97 -30.46
C THR A 198 0.46 -4.15 -29.08
N PHE A 199 0.11 -3.27 -28.15
CA PHE A 199 0.63 -3.29 -26.79
C PHE A 199 -0.53 -3.37 -25.81
N LEU A 200 -0.54 -4.45 -25.02
CA LEU A 200 -1.41 -4.49 -23.84
C LEU A 200 -0.83 -3.54 -22.80
N VAL A 201 -1.69 -2.82 -22.09
CA VAL A 201 -1.23 -2.00 -20.99
C VAL A 201 -2.11 -2.15 -19.78
N PHE A 202 -1.47 -2.22 -18.62
CA PHE A 202 -2.15 -2.39 -17.35
C PHE A 202 -2.09 -1.15 -16.49
N LEU A 203 -3.21 -0.85 -15.86
CA LEU A 203 -3.29 0.02 -14.70
C LEU A 203 -3.20 -0.85 -13.44
N SER A 204 -2.25 -0.54 -12.57
CA SER A 204 -2.07 -1.25 -11.30
C SER A 204 -2.32 -0.31 -10.14
N ASP A 205 -3.09 -0.76 -9.16
CA ASP A 205 -3.40 -0.01 -7.95
C ASP A 205 -3.36 -0.96 -6.76
N TYR A 206 -3.29 -0.40 -5.56
CA TYR A 206 -3.29 -1.15 -4.31
C TYR A 206 -4.72 -1.55 -3.94
N VAL A 207 -4.91 -2.86 -3.76
CA VAL A 207 -6.15 -3.44 -3.25
C VAL A 207 -5.76 -4.21 -2.01
N GLU A 208 -6.22 -3.76 -0.84
CA GLU A 208 -5.88 -4.41 0.43
C GLU A 208 -4.35 -4.54 0.59
N ASP A 209 -3.61 -3.45 0.34
CA ASP A 209 -2.14 -3.38 0.37
C ASP A 209 -1.39 -4.26 -0.64
N VAL A 210 -2.10 -4.99 -1.50
CA VAL A 210 -1.51 -5.78 -2.58
C VAL A 210 -1.70 -5.05 -3.90
N LYS A 211 -0.61 -4.82 -4.64
CA LYS A 211 -0.67 -4.25 -5.98
C LYS A 211 -1.32 -5.25 -6.94
N ARG A 212 -2.44 -4.85 -7.56
CA ARG A 212 -3.19 -5.69 -8.53
C ARG A 212 -3.41 -4.92 -9.83
N ARG A 213 -3.62 -5.67 -10.92
CA ARG A 213 -4.11 -5.08 -12.18
C ARG A 213 -5.58 -4.71 -12.00
N VAL A 214 -5.86 -3.41 -11.94
CA VAL A 214 -7.22 -2.86 -11.75
C VAL A 214 -7.77 -2.25 -13.03
N GLY A 215 -6.98 -2.18 -14.09
CA GLY A 215 -7.46 -1.78 -15.40
C GLY A 215 -6.55 -2.27 -16.52
N MET A 216 -7.08 -2.23 -17.74
CA MET A 216 -6.34 -2.56 -18.94
C MET A 216 -6.78 -1.67 -20.13
N ALA A 217 -5.90 -1.58 -21.12
CA ALA A 217 -6.17 -1.01 -22.42
C ALA A 217 -5.28 -1.69 -23.48
N THR A 218 -5.71 -1.67 -24.73
CA THR A 218 -4.91 -2.10 -25.88
C THR A 218 -4.48 -0.87 -26.67
N LEU A 219 -3.17 -0.60 -26.75
CA LEU A 219 -2.61 0.44 -27.60
C LEU A 219 -2.23 -0.17 -28.96
N CYS A 220 -2.81 0.36 -30.02
CA CYS A 220 -2.53 -0.03 -31.39
C CYS A 220 -1.76 1.09 -32.09
N VAL A 221 -0.65 0.74 -32.74
CA VAL A 221 0.20 1.66 -33.51
C VAL A 221 0.12 1.29 -34.99
N THR A 222 0.18 2.28 -35.87
CA THR A 222 0.29 2.04 -37.31
C THR A 222 1.14 3.11 -37.96
N HIS A 223 1.88 2.73 -39.00
CA HIS A 223 2.69 3.65 -39.77
C HIS A 223 1.99 4.00 -41.09
N SER A 224 1.94 5.29 -41.40
CA SER A 224 1.31 5.81 -42.62
C SER A 224 2.21 6.87 -43.28
N PRO A 225 1.95 7.25 -44.55
CA PRO A 225 2.75 8.29 -45.24
C PRO A 225 2.77 9.65 -44.51
N THR A 226 1.78 9.91 -43.64
CA THR A 226 1.70 11.14 -42.84
C THR A 226 2.33 10.98 -41.44
N GLY A 227 3.08 9.91 -41.21
CA GLY A 227 3.69 9.57 -39.92
C GLY A 227 2.98 8.43 -39.19
N SER A 228 3.44 8.18 -37.96
CA SER A 228 2.87 7.17 -37.05
C SER A 228 1.55 7.67 -36.47
N LYS A 229 0.57 6.77 -36.42
CA LYS A 229 -0.73 6.99 -35.77
C LYS A 229 -0.90 5.95 -34.69
N ALA A 230 -1.60 6.30 -33.62
CA ALA A 230 -1.93 5.37 -32.55
C ALA A 230 -3.37 5.60 -32.09
N TRP A 231 -4.02 4.53 -31.62
CA TRP A 231 -5.33 4.60 -30.98
C TRP A 231 -5.41 3.55 -29.86
N ILE A 232 -6.39 3.71 -28.98
CA ILE A 232 -6.57 2.86 -27.82
C ILE A 232 -7.90 2.14 -27.94
N GLU A 233 -7.88 0.82 -27.75
CA GLU A 233 -9.02 -0.09 -27.74
C GLU A 233 -9.12 -0.81 -26.38
N ASP A 234 -10.23 -1.53 -26.17
CA ASP A 234 -10.45 -2.42 -25.03
C ASP A 234 -10.19 -1.80 -23.64
N VAL A 235 -10.48 -0.51 -23.47
CA VAL A 235 -10.26 0.20 -22.21
C VAL A 235 -11.27 -0.20 -21.16
N VAL A 236 -10.79 -0.74 -20.04
CA VAL A 236 -11.63 -1.08 -18.89
C VAL A 236 -10.89 -0.87 -17.58
N ILE A 237 -11.60 -0.32 -16.60
CA ILE A 237 -11.17 -0.23 -15.21
C ILE A 237 -12.18 -1.02 -14.38
N ASP A 238 -11.68 -1.79 -13.42
CA ASP A 238 -12.48 -2.55 -12.47
C ASP A 238 -13.41 -1.61 -11.69
N GLN A 239 -14.65 -2.03 -11.48
CA GLN A 239 -15.73 -1.19 -10.93
C GLN A 239 -15.35 -0.41 -9.66
N PRO A 240 -14.66 -0.99 -8.65
CA PRO A 240 -14.30 -0.27 -7.43
C PRO A 240 -13.31 0.89 -7.63
N PHE A 241 -12.58 0.89 -8.76
CA PHE A 241 -11.53 1.86 -9.08
C PHE A 241 -11.99 2.95 -10.05
N ARG A 242 -13.25 2.88 -10.51
CA ARG A 242 -13.86 3.92 -11.35
C ARG A 242 -14.13 5.19 -10.53
N GLY A 243 -13.95 6.36 -11.15
CA GLY A 243 -14.07 7.67 -10.53
C GLY A 243 -12.85 8.18 -9.75
N ARG A 244 -11.78 7.40 -9.56
CA ARG A 244 -10.61 7.80 -8.73
C ARG A 244 -9.54 8.63 -9.47
N GLY A 245 -9.93 9.74 -10.12
CA GLY A 245 -8.99 10.66 -10.79
C GLY A 245 -8.46 10.17 -12.15
N LEU A 246 -8.12 8.88 -12.30
CA LEU A 246 -7.75 8.24 -13.57
C LEU A 246 -8.95 7.90 -14.46
N SER A 247 -10.15 8.07 -13.91
CA SER A 247 -11.44 7.82 -14.57
C SER A 247 -12.45 8.93 -14.29
N HIS A 248 -11.99 10.11 -13.85
CA HIS A 248 -12.83 11.29 -13.66
C HIS A 248 -13.06 12.02 -14.99
N ARG A 249 -13.54 11.29 -16.01
CA ARG A 249 -14.34 11.71 -17.17
C ARG A 249 -14.35 10.60 -18.23
N PRO A 250 -15.44 10.41 -18.97
CA PRO A 250 -15.52 9.48 -20.09
C PRO A 250 -14.86 10.09 -21.34
N ASP A 251 -13.65 10.64 -21.19
CA ASP A 251 -12.95 11.29 -22.31
C ASP A 251 -11.64 10.54 -22.61
N PRO A 252 -11.64 9.65 -23.62
CA PRO A 252 -10.46 8.91 -24.07
C PRO A 252 -9.25 9.80 -24.35
N ILE A 253 -9.47 11.10 -24.61
CA ILE A 253 -8.46 12.10 -24.95
C ILE A 253 -7.49 12.40 -23.79
N LEU A 254 -7.93 12.31 -22.53
CA LEU A 254 -7.08 12.64 -21.38
C LEU A 254 -6.26 11.43 -20.88
N VAL A 255 -6.83 10.23 -21.04
CA VAL A 255 -6.07 8.98 -21.04
C VAL A 255 -4.98 9.13 -22.12
N MET A 256 -5.33 9.48 -23.36
CA MET A 256 -4.38 9.80 -24.45
C MET A 256 -3.33 10.86 -24.07
N GLY A 257 -3.66 11.85 -23.23
CA GLY A 257 -2.72 12.87 -22.75
C GLY A 257 -1.61 12.36 -21.83
N LEU A 258 -1.89 11.33 -21.03
CA LEU A 258 -0.87 10.58 -20.27
C LEU A 258 -0.05 9.65 -21.17
N TRP A 259 -0.67 9.06 -22.20
CA TRP A 259 0.01 8.18 -23.18
C TRP A 259 0.90 8.93 -24.19
N LEU A 260 0.49 10.13 -24.63
CA LEU A 260 1.24 10.95 -25.59
C LEU A 260 2.55 11.49 -25.00
N LYS A 261 2.69 11.59 -23.67
CA LYS A 261 3.97 11.90 -23.02
C LYS A 261 5.01 10.78 -23.18
N TYR A 262 4.59 9.53 -23.33
CA TYR A 262 5.48 8.38 -23.54
C TYR A 262 5.82 8.13 -25.01
N LEU A 263 5.01 8.63 -25.94
CA LEU A 263 5.23 8.50 -27.40
C LEU A 263 6.03 9.67 -28.01
N ALA A 264 6.45 10.64 -27.19
CA ALA A 264 7.28 11.78 -27.59
C ALA A 264 8.78 11.61 -27.28
N LEU A 265 9.23 10.37 -26.97
CA LEU A 265 10.64 9.97 -26.87
C LEU A 265 11.03 9.14 -28.09
#